data_AF-A0A8J3EX74-F1
#
_entry.id   AF-A0A8J3EX74-F1
#
_cell.length_a   1.000
_cell.length_b   1.000
_cell.length_c   1.000
_cell.angle_alpha   90.00
_cell.angle_beta   90.00
_cell.angle_gamma   90.00
#
_symmetry.space_group_name_H-M   'P 1'
#
loop_
_entity.id
_entity.type
_entity.pdbx_description
1 polymer ?
#
loop_
_entity_poly.entity_id
_entity_poly.type
_entity_poly.pdbx_seq_one_letter_code
_entity_poly.pdbx_strand_id
1 'polypeptide(L)'
;MEQAGFYWVGLVFWGLIGTGLFLFAWGLWKKSWKSFLVSGMALFLPMLYFGGANNWFRLLALIPLIPFTLAFYTKKEFKNTKY
;
A
#
# COMPACT_ATOMS: atom_id res chain seq x y z
N MET A 1 -11.18 -0.51 -31.43
CA MET A 1 -10.46 -1.39 -30.46
C MET A 1 -9.96 -0.62 -29.23
N GLU A 2 -10.50 0.57 -28.94
CA GLU A 2 -9.97 1.48 -27.90
C GLU A 2 -10.40 1.15 -26.46
N GLN A 3 -11.42 0.31 -26.28
CA GLN A 3 -11.93 -0.01 -24.94
C GLN A 3 -11.04 -0.98 -24.17
N ALA A 4 -10.33 -1.88 -24.85
CA ALA A 4 -9.56 -2.94 -24.21
C ALA A 4 -8.48 -2.38 -23.26
N GLY A 5 -7.74 -1.34 -23.65
CA GLY A 5 -6.69 -0.74 -22.83
C GLY A 5 -7.18 -0.18 -21.50
N PHE A 6 -8.39 0.40 -21.47
CA PHE A 6 -8.97 0.99 -20.26
C PHE A 6 -9.30 -0.07 -19.19
N TYR A 7 -9.83 -1.23 -19.62
CA TYR A 7 -10.13 -2.34 -18.70
C TYR A 7 -8.87 -2.95 -18.07
N TRP A 8 -7.78 -3.07 -18.83
CA TRP A 8 -6.51 -3.60 -18.31
C TRP A 8 -5.89 -2.68 -17.26
N VAL A 9 -5.88 -1.37 -17.50
CA VAL A 9 -5.38 -0.38 -16.53
C VAL A 9 -6.20 -0.42 -15.24
N GLY A 10 -7.53 -0.47 -15.35
CA GLY A 10 -8.41 -0.62 -14.19
C GLY A 10 -8.17 -1.92 -13.42
N LEU A 11 -7.98 -3.04 -14.11
CA LEU A 11 -7.71 -4.34 -13.48
C LEU A 11 -6.38 -4.35 -12.74
N VAL A 12 -5.33 -3.77 -13.33
CA VAL A 12 -4.03 -3.59 -12.64
C VAL A 12 -4.20 -2.68 -11.43
N PHE A 13 -4.88 -1.55 -11.58
CA PHE A 13 -5.12 -0.60 -10.49
C PHE A 13 -5.84 -1.24 -9.29
N TRP A 14 -6.97 -1.92 -9.54
CA TRP A 14 -7.70 -2.64 -8.51
C TRP A 14 -6.91 -3.83 -7.95
N GLY A 15 -6.12 -4.49 -8.79
CA GLY A 15 -5.18 -5.54 -8.37
C GLY A 15 -4.14 -5.01 -7.37
N LEU A 16 -3.50 -3.88 -7.66
CA LEU A 16 -2.55 -3.23 -6.74
C LEU A 16 -3.20 -2.89 -5.39
N ILE A 17 -4.43 -2.36 -5.41
CA ILE A 17 -5.17 -2.07 -4.17
C ILE A 17 -5.44 -3.36 -3.39
N GLY A 18 -6.02 -4.37 -4.03
CA GLY A 18 -6.36 -5.63 -3.38
C GLY A 18 -5.14 -6.36 -2.83
N THR A 19 -4.09 -6.50 -3.64
CA THR A 19 -2.83 -7.12 -3.22
C THR A 19 -2.14 -6.31 -2.12
N GLY A 20 -2.16 -4.98 -2.20
CA GLY A 20 -1.62 -4.09 -1.17
C GLY A 20 -2.32 -4.26 0.18
N LEU A 21 -3.66 -4.27 0.20
CA LEU A 21 -4.44 -4.52 1.41
C LEU A 21 -4.21 -5.92 1.97
N PHE A 22 -4.13 -6.93 1.11
CA PHE A 22 -3.85 -8.31 1.52
C PHE A 22 -2.45 -8.43 2.15
N LEU A 23 -1.42 -7.87 1.52
CA LEU A 23 -0.06 -7.83 2.06
C LEU A 23 0.03 -7.03 3.36
N PHE A 24 -0.79 -5.98 3.52
CA PHE A 24 -0.87 -5.21 4.74
C PHE A 24 -1.43 -6.04 5.90
N ALA A 25 -2.58 -6.70 5.69
CA ALA A 25 -3.16 -7.61 6.68
C ALA A 25 -2.22 -8.79 7.01
N TRP A 26 -1.58 -9.37 5.98
CA TRP A 26 -0.59 -10.42 6.15
C TRP A 26 0.67 -9.93 6.90
N GLY A 27 1.10 -8.70 6.63
CA GLY A 27 2.22 -8.04 7.30
C GLY A 27 1.96 -7.82 8.78
N LEU A 28 0.74 -7.42 9.15
CA LEU A 28 0.27 -7.35 10.55
C LEU A 28 0.34 -8.72 11.22
N TRP A 29 -0.13 -9.76 10.54
CA TRP A 29 -0.11 -11.13 11.10
C TRP A 29 1.32 -11.65 11.31
N LYS A 30 2.20 -11.48 10.31
CA LYS A 30 3.57 -12.01 10.35
C LYS A 30 4.56 -11.09 11.07
N LYS A 31 4.15 -9.91 11.55
CA LYS A 31 5.04 -8.83 12.03
C LYS A 31 6.26 -8.64 11.12
N SER A 32 6.05 -8.65 9.80
CA SER A 32 7.14 -8.61 8.83
C SER A 32 7.30 -7.19 8.27
N TRP A 33 8.40 -6.53 8.61
CA TRP A 33 8.73 -5.20 8.10
C TRP A 33 8.79 -5.15 6.57
N LYS A 34 9.24 -6.24 5.92
CA LYS A 34 9.29 -6.34 4.45
C LYS A 34 7.88 -6.33 3.84
N SER A 35 6.95 -7.06 4.43
CA SER A 35 5.56 -7.13 3.94
C SER A 35 4.86 -5.77 4.03
N PHE A 36 5.14 -4.99 5.08
CA PHE A 36 4.64 -3.62 5.21
C PHE A 36 5.22 -2.65 4.19
N LEU A 37 6.52 -2.76 3.86
CA LEU A 37 7.10 -1.93 2.80
C LEU A 37 6.49 -2.26 1.44
N VAL A 38 6.37 -3.56 1.13
CA VAL A 38 5.83 -3.99 -0.17
C VAL A 38 4.35 -3.61 -0.29
N SER A 39 3.55 -3.73 0.77
CA SER A 39 2.16 -3.25 0.75
C SER A 39 2.07 -1.73 0.61
N GLY A 40 2.92 -0.98 1.32
CA GLY A 40 2.98 0.47 1.21
C GLY A 40 3.34 0.93 -0.20
N MET A 41 4.34 0.30 -0.84
CA MET A 41 4.69 0.58 -2.24
C MET A 41 3.58 0.23 -3.22
N ALA A 42 2.92 -0.93 -3.02
CA ALA A 42 1.80 -1.34 -3.87
C ALA A 42 0.60 -0.38 -3.77
N LEU A 43 0.33 0.15 -2.57
CA LEU A 43 -0.73 1.14 -2.35
C LEU A 43 -0.32 2.56 -2.74
N PHE A 44 0.98 2.87 -2.84
CA PHE A 44 1.46 4.22 -3.10
C PHE A 44 1.00 4.76 -4.46
N LEU A 45 1.16 3.96 -5.52
CA LEU A 45 0.72 4.32 -6.87
C LEU A 45 -0.79 4.63 -6.94
N PRO A 46 -1.69 3.73 -6.52
CA PRO A 46 -3.13 3.99 -6.60
C PRO A 46 -3.59 5.11 -5.68
N MET A 47 -2.90 5.37 -4.57
CA MET A 47 -3.25 6.43 -3.64
C MET A 47 -2.77 7.82 -4.11
N LEU A 48 -1.65 7.90 -4.82
CA LEU A 48 -1.19 9.14 -5.48
C LEU A 48 -2.19 9.64 -6.53
N TYR A 49 -2.87 8.73 -7.23
CA TYR A 49 -3.95 9.08 -8.16
C TYR A 49 -5.04 9.92 -7.47
N PHE A 50 -5.38 9.59 -6.22
CA PHE A 50 -6.36 10.36 -5.43
C PHE A 50 -5.79 11.66 -4.84
N GLY A 51 -4.47 11.86 -4.83
CA GLY A 51 -3.83 13.07 -4.27
C GLY A 51 -4.13 14.35 -5.06
N GLY A 52 -4.44 14.22 -6.35
CA GLY A 52 -4.91 15.32 -7.19
C GLY A 52 -6.41 15.61 -7.07
N ALA A 53 -7.16 14.83 -6.29
CA ALA A 53 -8.59 15.05 -6.10
C ALA A 53 -8.83 16.33 -5.28
N ASN A 54 -9.84 17.10 -5.67
CA ASN A 54 -10.21 18.35 -4.99
C ASN A 54 -11.17 18.13 -3.80
N ASN A 55 -11.50 16.88 -3.49
CA ASN A 55 -12.46 16.48 -2.46
C ASN A 55 -11.77 15.73 -1.31
N TRP A 56 -12.56 15.32 -0.31
CA TRP A 56 -12.14 14.49 0.83
C TRP A 56 -11.34 13.23 0.44
N PHE A 57 -11.51 12.72 -0.79
CA PHE A 57 -10.73 11.62 -1.34
C PHE A 57 -9.21 11.89 -1.40
N ARG A 58 -8.79 13.16 -1.36
CA ARG A 58 -7.37 13.52 -1.25
C ARG A 58 -6.70 12.93 -0.01
N LEU A 59 -7.46 12.71 1.06
CA LEU A 59 -6.96 12.08 2.29
C LEU A 59 -6.55 10.62 2.07
N LEU A 60 -7.10 9.94 1.05
CA LEU A 60 -6.69 8.58 0.70
C LEU A 60 -5.21 8.53 0.27
N ALA A 61 -4.67 9.62 -0.27
CA ALA A 61 -3.24 9.73 -0.59
C ALA A 61 -2.32 9.57 0.64
N LEU A 62 -2.87 9.70 1.86
CA LEU A 62 -2.16 9.47 3.11
C LEU A 62 -2.27 8.03 3.62
N ILE A 63 -3.14 7.19 3.05
CA ILE A 63 -3.23 5.78 3.44
C ILE A 63 -1.90 5.03 3.34
N PRO A 64 -1.06 5.17 2.28
CA PRO A 64 0.19 4.42 2.20
C PRO A 64 1.20 4.84 3.28
N LEU A 65 1.04 6.01 3.92
CA LEU A 65 1.88 6.38 5.07
C LEU A 65 1.75 5.40 6.24
N ILE A 66 0.57 4.81 6.44
CA ILE A 66 0.30 3.86 7.54
C ILE A 66 1.16 2.58 7.42
N PRO A 67 1.20 1.86 6.28
CA PRO A 67 2.13 0.76 6.08
C PRO A 67 3.59 1.18 6.18
N PHE A 68 3.96 2.37 5.67
CA PHE A 68 5.34 2.85 5.80
C PHE A 68 5.74 3.07 7.26
N THR A 69 4.91 3.74 8.07
CA THR A 69 5.21 3.94 9.50
C THR A 69 5.27 2.61 10.24
N LEU A 70 4.31 1.70 10.01
CA LEU A 70 4.33 0.36 10.59
C LEU A 70 5.61 -0.41 10.20
N ALA A 71 6.04 -0.34 8.95
CA ALA A 71 7.30 -0.97 8.52
C ALA A 71 8.51 -0.48 9.34
N PHE A 72 8.59 0.82 9.62
CA PHE A 72 9.66 1.40 10.44
C PHE A 72 9.58 0.93 11.90
N TYR A 73 8.39 0.90 12.49
CA TYR A 73 8.19 0.40 13.86
C TYR A 73 8.57 -1.08 13.98
N THR A 74 8.08 -1.93 13.07
CA THR A 74 8.37 -3.37 13.12
C THR A 74 9.85 -3.68 12.86
N LYS A 75 10.52 -2.89 12.01
CA LYS A 75 11.98 -3.01 11.81
C LYS A 75 12.76 -2.70 13.09
N LYS A 76 12.29 -1.74 13.89
CA LYS A 76 12.91 -1.37 15.17
C LYS A 76 12.72 -2.45 16.23
N GLU A 77 11.51 -3.02 16.34
CA GLU A 77 11.23 -4.19 17.19
C GLU A 77 12.13 -5.38 16.82
N PHE A 78 12.20 -5.76 15.54
CA PHE A 78 13.02 -6.88 15.10
C PHE A 78 14.51 -6.70 15.43
N LYS A 79 15.01 -5.46 15.41
CA LYS A 79 16.39 -5.16 15.80
C LYS A 79 16.60 -5.28 17.31
N ASN A 80 15.62 -4.90 18.14
CA ASN A 80 15.70 -4.98 19.60
C ASN A 80 15.57 -6.41 20.15
N THR A 81 14.86 -7.32 19.48
CA THR A 81 14.73 -8.71 19.93
C THR A 81 15.97 -9.57 19.63
N LYS A 82 16.95 -9.02 18.91
CA LYS A 82 18.16 -9.74 18.48
C LYS A 82 19.42 -9.35 19.27
N TYR A 83 19.27 -8.48 20.27
CA TYR A 83 20.28 -8.17 21.30
C TYR A 83 19.72 -8.60 22.66
#